data_AF-A0A940HYN6-F1
#
_entry.id   AF-A0A940HYN6-F1
#
_cell.length_a   1.000
_cell.length_b   1.000
_cell.length_c   1.000
_cell.angle_alpha   90.00
_cell.angle_beta   90.00
_cell.angle_gamma   90.00
#
_symmetry.space_group_name_H-M   'P 1'
#
loop_
_entity.id
_entity.type
_entity.pdbx_description
1 polymer ?
#
loop_
_entity_poly.entity_id
_entity_poly.type
_entity_poly.pdbx_seq_one_letter_code
_entity_poly.pdbx_strand_id
1 'polypeptide(L)' 'MEEQKKRSFVKTLTWRITASLVTFVIVLIITGDWKIGGSIAAIEVITKMFFYYFHERIWIKIKWGTKK' A
#
# COMPACT_ATOMS: atom_id res chain seq x y z
N MET A 1 19.92 -12.51 -11.53
CA MET A 1 19.45 -11.76 -10.33
C MET A 1 18.71 -10.45 -10.68
N GLU A 2 19.07 -9.76 -11.76
CA GLU A 2 18.43 -8.49 -12.14
C GLU A 2 16.96 -8.65 -12.60
N GLU A 3 16.65 -9.73 -13.32
CA GLU A 3 15.28 -10.08 -13.74
C GLU A 3 14.32 -10.26 -12.54
N GLN A 4 14.78 -10.91 -11.47
CA GLN A 4 14.00 -11.15 -10.25
C GLN A 4 13.63 -9.83 -9.55
N LYS A 5 14.55 -8.84 -9.51
CA LYS A 5 14.30 -7.52 -8.92
C LYS A 5 13.30 -6.70 -9.74
N LYS A 6 13.44 -6.69 -11.08
CA LYS A 6 12.50 -5.99 -11.99
C LYS A 6 11.11 -6.61 -11.90
N ARG A 7 11.00 -7.93 -11.90
CA ARG A 7 9.71 -8.65 -11.79
C ARG A 7 8.99 -8.38 -10.46
N SER A 8 9.74 -8.33 -9.34
CA SER A 8 9.16 -8.01 -8.02
C SER A 8 8.71 -6.56 -7.89
N PHE A 9 9.43 -5.61 -8.51
CA PHE A 9 9.02 -4.21 -8.57
C PHE A 9 7.72 -4.05 -9.36
N VAL A 10 7.63 -4.64 -10.57
CA VAL A 10 6.43 -4.59 -11.40
C VAL A 10 5.23 -5.24 -10.70
N LYS A 11 5.44 -6.40 -10.04
CA LYS A 11 4.38 -7.05 -9.23
C LYS A 11 3.88 -6.14 -8.11
N THR A 12 4.79 -5.51 -7.36
CA THR A 12 4.43 -4.59 -6.27
C THR A 12 3.64 -3.39 -6.79
N LEU A 13 4.06 -2.81 -7.92
CA LEU A 13 3.38 -1.69 -8.52
C LEU A 13 1.98 -2.08 -9.02
N THR A 14 1.87 -3.22 -9.72
CA THR A 14 0.58 -3.75 -10.22
C THR A 14 -0.38 -4.02 -9.07
N TRP A 15 0.10 -4.63 -7.99
CA TRP A 15 -0.70 -4.89 -6.80
C TRP A 15 -1.18 -3.59 -6.13
N ARG A 16 -0.31 -2.59 -6.01
CA ARG A 16 -0.66 -1.28 -5.42
C ARG A 16 -1.73 -0.55 -6.24
N ILE A 17 -1.60 -0.52 -7.57
CA ILE A 17 -2.60 0.11 -8.45
C ILE A 17 -3.93 -0.63 -8.35
N THR A 18 -3.91 -1.96 -8.40
CA THR A 18 -5.13 -2.78 -8.31
C THR A 18 -5.85 -2.56 -6.98
N ALA A 19 -5.12 -2.56 -5.86
CA ALA A 19 -5.71 -2.35 -4.54
C ALA A 19 -6.37 -0.97 -4.41
N SER A 20 -5.69 0.10 -4.83
CA SER A 20 -6.26 1.45 -4.79
C SER A 20 -7.46 1.61 -5.72
N LEU A 21 -7.44 0.96 -6.89
CA LEU A 21 -8.57 0.96 -7.83
C LEU A 21 -9.78 0.23 -7.23
N VAL A 22 -9.56 -0.90 -6.56
CA VAL A 22 -10.62 -1.65 -5.88
C VAL A 22 -11.25 -0.81 -4.77
N THR A 23 -10.47 -0.14 -3.92
CA THR A 23 -11.01 0.75 -2.89
C THR A 23 -11.86 1.86 -3.50
N PHE A 24 -11.36 2.51 -4.55
CA PHE A 24 -12.08 3.56 -5.26
C PHE A 24 -13.42 3.07 -5.82
N VAL A 25 -13.43 1.90 -6.48
CA VAL A 25 -14.65 1.29 -7.03
C VAL A 25 -15.64 0.90 -5.93
N ILE A 26 -15.16 0.33 -4.82
CA ILE A 26 -16.02 -0.01 -3.68
C ILE A 26 -16.70 1.25 -3.12
N VAL A 27 -15.94 2.31 -2.89
CA VAL A 27 -16.47 3.58 -2.38
C VAL A 27 -17.45 4.19 -3.38
N LEU A 28 -17.13 4.16 -4.67
CA LEU A 28 -18.04 4.61 -5.73
C LEU A 28 -19.36 3.84 -5.72
N ILE A 29 -19.33 2.51 -5.58
CA ILE A 29 -20.54 1.69 -5.55
C ILE A 29 -21.38 2.01 -4.30
N ILE A 30 -20.73 2.21 -3.16
CA ILE A 30 -21.42 2.48 -1.89
C ILE A 30 -22.01 3.89 -1.85
N THR A 31 -21.27 4.88 -2.36
CA THR A 31 -21.58 6.31 -2.16
C THR A 31 -22.21 6.96 -3.39
N GLY A 32 -21.94 6.44 -4.59
CA GLY A 32 -22.33 7.06 -5.86
C GLY A 32 -21.55 8.33 -6.23
N ASP A 33 -20.67 8.83 -5.36
CA ASP A 33 -19.93 10.08 -5.53
C ASP A 33 -18.43 9.85 -5.81
N TRP A 34 -17.98 10.32 -6.97
CA TRP A 34 -16.60 10.25 -7.43
C TRP A 34 -15.63 11.12 -6.64
N LYS A 35 -16.10 12.23 -6.06
CA LYS A 35 -15.29 13.10 -5.20
C LYS A 35 -14.95 12.39 -3.89
N ILE A 36 -15.91 11.64 -3.33
CA ILE A 36 -15.70 10.87 -2.10
C ILE A 36 -14.78 9.68 -2.37
N GLY A 37 -15.00 8.96 -3.49
CA GLY A 37 -14.10 7.91 -3.97
C GLY A 37 -12.66 8.38 -4.08
N GLY A 38 -12.42 9.50 -4.77
CA GLY A 38 -11.09 10.05 -4.98
C GLY A 38 -10.43 10.51 -3.68
N SER A 39 -11.20 11.12 -2.78
CA SER A 39 -10.71 11.56 -1.46
C SER A 39 -10.28 10.36 -0.60
N ILE A 40 -11.07 9.28 -0.59
CA ILE A 40 -10.72 8.07 0.17
C ILE A 40 -9.48 7.39 -0.43
N ALA A 41 -9.38 7.28 -1.76
CA ALA A 41 -8.19 6.73 -2.40
C ALA A 41 -6.92 7.53 -2.06
N ALA A 42 -7.00 8.88 -2.02
CA ALA A 42 -5.89 9.73 -1.62
C ALA A 42 -5.49 9.53 -0.15
N ILE A 43 -6.49 9.48 0.75
CA ILE A 43 -6.27 9.19 2.17
C ILE A 43 -5.67 7.80 2.37
N GLU A 44 -6.10 6.80 1.60
CA GLU A 44 -5.59 5.43 1.67
C GLU A 44 -4.08 5.39 1.39
N VAL A 45 -3.62 6.11 0.36
CA VAL A 45 -2.20 6.17 -0.01
C VAL A 45 -1.38 6.82 1.10
N ILE A 46 -1.84 7.97 1.63
CA ILE A 46 -1.16 8.68 2.71
C ILE A 46 -1.11 7.82 3.97
N THR A 47 -2.23 7.18 4.32
CA THR A 47 -2.35 6.31 5.49
C THR A 47 -1.39 5.14 5.37
N LYS A 48 -1.31 4.46 4.21
CA LYS A 48 -0.35 3.38 3.98
C LYS A 48 1.10 3.84 4.13
N MET A 49 1.45 5.02 3.61
CA MET A 49 2.81 5.56 3.78
C MET A 49 3.13 5.82 5.25
N PHE A 50 2.20 6.43 5.98
CA PHE A 50 2.35 6.70 7.41
C PHE A 50 2.53 5.39 8.20
N PHE A 51 1.60 4.44 8.06
CA PHE A 51 1.70 3.15 8.74
C PHE A 51 2.95 2.36 8.34
N TYR A 52 3.35 2.38 7.07
CA TYR A 52 4.58 1.71 6.63
C TYR A 52 5.81 2.31 7.31
N TYR A 53 5.91 3.63 7.40
CA TYR A 53 7.01 4.29 8.09
C TYR A 53 7.07 3.87 9.57
N PHE A 54 5.95 3.91 10.29
CA PHE A 54 5.91 3.48 11.68
C PHE A 54 6.21 1.99 11.83
N HIS A 55 5.68 1.15 10.95
CA HIS A 55 5.98 -0.27 10.90
C HIS A 55 7.48 -0.51 10.76
N GLU A 56 8.16 0.16 9.83
CA GLU A 56 9.61 0.04 9.64
C GLU A 56 10.39 0.53 10.87
N ARG A 57 9.99 1.66 11.48
CA ARG A 57 10.60 2.17 12.72
C ARG A 57 10.45 1.23 13.90
N ILE A 58 9.28 0.60 14.04
CA ILE A 58 9.02 -0.40 15.08
C ILE A 58 9.84 -1.66 14.78
N TRP A 59 9.84 -2.11 13.52
CA TRP A 59 10.56 -3.31 13.11
C TRP A 59 12.08 -3.20 13.33
N ILE A 60 12.67 -2.04 13.09
CA ILE A 60 14.10 -1.79 13.40
C ILE A 60 14.40 -1.95 14.90
N LYS A 61 13.44 -1.63 15.78
CA LYS A 61 13.59 -1.80 17.23
C LYS A 61 13.38 -3.24 17.67
N ILE A 62 12.64 -4.04 16.90
CA ILE A 62 12.40 -5.44 17.21
C ILE A 62 13.59 -6.27 16.69
N LYS A 63 14.45 -6.74 17.60
CA LYS A 63 15.49 -7.74 17.30
C LYS A 63 14.86 -9.13 17.14
N TRP A 64 14.04 -9.33 16.11
CA TRP A 64 13.49 -10.64 15.80
C TRP A 64 14.50 -11.45 14.97
N GLY A 65 15.02 -12.55 15.53
CA GLY A 65 15.86 -13.50 14.79
C GLY A 65 17.37 -13.26 14.84
N THR A 66 17.91 -12.40 15.71
CA THR A 66 19.34 -12.44 16.05
C THR A 66 19.65 -13.73 16.81
N LYS A 67 19.97 -14.82 16.11
CA LYS A 67 20.88 -15.83 16.64
C LYS A 67 22.25 -15.18 16.72
N LYS A 68 22.77 -15.04 17.94
CA LYS A 68 24.19 -14.80 18.16
C LYS A 68 24.95 -16.07 17.82
#